data_AF-A0A7C7UUQ4-F1
#
_entry.id   AF-A0A7C7UUQ4-F1
#
_cell.length_a   1.000
_cell.length_b   1.000
_cell.length_c   1.000
_cell.angle_alpha   90.00
_cell.angle_beta   90.00
_cell.angle_gamma   90.00
#
_symmetry.space_group_name_H-M   'P 1'
#
loop_
_entity.id
_entity.type
_entity.pdbx_description
1 polymer ?
#
loop_
_entity_poly.entity_id
_entity_poly.type
_entity_poly.pdbx_seq_one_letter_code
_entity_poly.pdbx_strand_id
1 'polypeptide(L)'
;MVHLYSCPDTAPSQTPPTPLRGFGKVWCERLDGPNAAIGWAKAVEEGYTSAVMKFERGLMLWSKDHIIYVLFDDGTWWEFAGTYY
;
A
#
# COMPACT_ATOMS: atom_id res chain seq x y z
N MET A 1 5.07 12.20 -22.80
CA MET A 1 6.10 11.51 -21.99
C MET A 1 5.39 11.01 -20.74
N VAL A 2 5.21 9.70 -20.57
CA VAL A 2 4.60 9.16 -19.35
C VAL A 2 5.70 9.12 -18.30
N HIS A 3 5.59 9.92 -17.24
CA HIS A 3 6.46 9.77 -16.10
C HIS A 3 6.12 8.44 -15.42
N LEU A 4 7.05 7.49 -15.46
CA LEU A 4 6.89 6.17 -14.82
C LEU A 4 6.97 6.24 -13.28
N TYR A 5 7.42 7.38 -12.76
CA TYR A 5 7.66 7.62 -11.34
C TYR A 5 6.91 8.87 -10.90
N SER A 6 6.23 8.78 -9.76
CA SER A 6 5.50 9.92 -9.17
C SER A 6 6.36 10.75 -8.22
N CYS A 7 7.55 10.25 -7.81
CA CYS A 7 8.49 11.01 -6.98
C CYS A 7 9.59 11.68 -7.79
N PRO A 8 10.06 12.87 -7.35
CA PRO A 8 11.35 13.38 -7.78
C PRO A 8 12.43 12.35 -7.42
N ASP A 9 13.48 12.26 -8.24
CA ASP A 9 14.60 11.32 -8.04
C ASP A 9 15.33 11.61 -6.70
N THR A 10 14.78 11.09 -5.60
CA THR A 10 15.37 11.16 -4.25
C THR A 10 15.77 9.79 -3.72
N ALA A 11 15.70 8.73 -4.52
CA ALA A 11 16.16 7.42 -4.09
C ALA A 11 17.69 7.43 -3.90
N PRO A 12 18.24 7.14 -2.70
CA PRO A 12 19.61 6.64 -2.61
C PRO A 12 19.80 5.53 -3.64
N SER A 13 20.99 5.44 -4.24
CA SER A 13 21.39 4.39 -5.21
C SER A 13 21.14 2.93 -4.73
N GLN A 14 20.71 2.73 -3.48
CA GLN A 14 20.47 1.47 -2.79
C GLN A 14 19.03 1.30 -2.29
N THR A 15 18.12 2.23 -2.57
CA THR A 15 16.71 2.13 -2.13
C THR A 15 15.95 1.30 -3.14
N PRO A 16 15.13 0.32 -2.72
CA PRO A 16 14.35 -0.45 -3.68
C PRO A 16 13.50 0.53 -4.52
N PRO A 17 13.26 0.21 -5.81
CA PRO A 17 12.68 1.14 -6.76
C PRO A 17 11.45 1.82 -6.18
N THR A 18 11.40 3.15 -6.31
CA THR A 18 10.23 3.97 -5.99
C THR A 18 8.96 3.27 -6.47
N PRO A 19 7.92 3.13 -5.63
CA PRO A 19 6.69 2.49 -6.06
C PRO A 19 6.14 3.25 -7.28
N LEU A 20 5.64 2.50 -8.27
CA LEU A 20 5.51 2.97 -9.65
C LEU A 20 4.09 3.37 -10.03
N ARG A 21 3.09 2.64 -9.53
CA ARG A 21 1.71 2.71 -10.01
C ARG A 21 0.84 3.48 -9.02
N GLY A 22 -0.36 2.96 -8.72
CA GLY A 22 -1.34 3.63 -7.88
C GLY A 22 -0.82 3.86 -6.47
N PHE A 23 -0.10 2.88 -5.90
CA PHE A 23 0.50 3.07 -4.58
C PHE A 23 1.62 4.11 -4.62
N GLY A 24 2.51 4.05 -5.63
CA GLY A 24 3.56 5.05 -5.84
C GLY A 24 3.05 6.48 -5.90
N LYS A 25 1.95 6.68 -6.63
CA LYS A 25 1.28 7.98 -6.74
C LYS A 25 0.78 8.49 -5.40
N VAL A 26 0.11 7.65 -4.61
CA VAL A 26 -0.42 8.04 -3.28
C VAL A 26 0.72 8.27 -2.29
N TRP A 27 1.68 7.35 -2.21
CA TRP A 27 2.84 7.46 -1.33
C TRP A 27 3.59 8.77 -1.56
N CYS A 28 3.85 9.10 -2.83
CA CYS A 28 4.61 10.30 -3.14
C CYS A 28 3.80 11.59 -3.04
N GLU A 29 2.65 11.65 -3.71
CA GLU A 29 1.92 12.91 -3.89
C GLU A 29 1.00 13.25 -2.71
N ARG A 30 0.68 12.26 -1.85
CA ARG A 30 -0.31 12.42 -0.77
C ARG A 30 0.25 12.18 0.63
N LEU A 31 1.24 11.30 0.78
CA LEU A 31 1.78 10.94 2.09
C LEU A 31 3.13 11.58 2.42
N ASP A 32 3.68 12.41 1.53
CA ASP A 32 5.01 13.03 1.65
C ASP A 32 6.19 12.04 1.51
N GLY A 33 5.98 10.96 0.76
CA GLY A 33 7.03 10.02 0.36
C GLY A 33 7.80 9.44 1.56
N PRO A 34 9.15 9.51 1.58
CA PRO A 34 9.96 9.01 2.69
C PRO A 34 9.70 9.65 4.06
N ASN A 35 9.07 10.83 4.11
CA ASN A 35 8.73 11.50 5.36
C ASN A 35 7.39 11.01 5.94
N ALA A 36 6.63 10.21 5.20
CA ALA A 36 5.43 9.56 5.70
C ALA A 36 5.74 8.71 6.94
N ALA A 37 4.73 8.45 7.77
CA ALA A 37 4.87 7.53 8.90
C ALA A 37 5.35 6.13 8.50
N ILE A 38 5.10 5.71 7.24
CA ILE A 38 5.54 4.42 6.68
C ILE A 38 6.98 4.43 6.13
N GLY A 39 7.60 5.62 5.99
CA GLY A 39 9.01 5.78 5.64
C GLY A 39 9.40 5.37 4.23
N TRP A 40 10.69 5.04 4.08
CA TRP A 40 11.29 4.56 2.82
C TRP A 40 10.70 3.23 2.37
N ALA A 41 10.51 3.08 1.06
CA ALA A 41 10.18 1.80 0.45
C ALA A 41 11.23 0.74 0.81
N LYS A 42 10.77 -0.48 1.14
CA LYS A 42 11.61 -1.65 1.47
C LYS A 42 11.60 -2.73 0.40
N ALA A 43 10.70 -2.62 -0.57
CA ALA A 43 10.58 -3.49 -1.74
C ALA A 43 9.92 -2.73 -2.89
N VAL A 44 9.98 -3.30 -4.09
CA VAL A 44 9.21 -2.80 -5.24
C VAL A 44 7.70 -2.89 -4.97
N GLU A 45 6.92 -2.03 -5.63
CA GLU A 45 5.47 -2.18 -5.64
C GLU A 45 5.07 -3.51 -6.27
N GLU A 46 4.34 -4.33 -5.54
CA GLU A 46 3.80 -5.60 -6.02
C GLU A 46 2.29 -5.51 -6.14
N GLY A 47 1.78 -5.69 -7.36
CA GLY A 47 0.36 -5.96 -7.57
C GLY A 47 0.05 -7.42 -7.26
N TYR A 48 -1.09 -7.67 -6.63
CA TYR A 48 -1.59 -9.02 -6.38
C TYR A 48 -3.11 -9.06 -6.56
N THR A 49 -3.63 -10.23 -6.94
CA THR A 49 -5.07 -10.46 -7.01
C THR A 49 -5.58 -10.72 -5.60
N SER A 50 -6.66 -10.04 -5.21
CA SER A 50 -7.27 -10.21 -3.90
C SER A 50 -8.76 -9.89 -3.93
N ALA A 51 -9.45 -10.27 -2.84
CA ALA A 51 -10.80 -9.85 -2.55
C ALA A 51 -10.80 -8.54 -1.74
N VAL A 52 -11.78 -7.69 -2.03
CA VAL A 52 -12.14 -6.53 -1.21
C VAL A 52 -13.64 -6.57 -0.99
N MET A 53 -14.09 -6.43 0.25
CA MET A 53 -15.50 -6.41 0.61
C MET A 53 -15.81 -5.21 1.48
N LYS A 54 -16.67 -4.30 1.00
CA LYS A 54 -17.19 -3.20 1.81
C LYS A 54 -18.34 -3.70 2.69
N PHE A 55 -18.46 -3.15 3.89
CA PHE A 55 -19.59 -3.33 4.79
C PHE A 55 -20.03 -1.96 5.36
N GLU A 56 -21.08 -1.92 6.17
CA GLU A 56 -21.71 -0.67 6.64
C GLU A 56 -20.75 0.30 7.34
N ARG A 57 -19.70 -0.21 8.00
CA ARG A 57 -18.77 0.58 8.83
C ARG A 57 -17.30 0.35 8.47
N GLY A 58 -17.00 -0.01 7.22
CA GLY A 58 -15.63 -0.21 6.77
C GLY A 58 -15.45 -1.14 5.58
N LEU A 59 -14.25 -1.72 5.47
CA LEU A 59 -13.90 -2.67 4.43
C LEU A 59 -13.00 -3.80 4.96
N MET A 60 -13.13 -4.96 4.33
CA MET A 60 -12.22 -6.09 4.49
C MET A 60 -11.32 -6.22 3.26
N LEU A 61 -10.03 -6.41 3.48
CA LEU A 61 -9.00 -6.63 2.47
C LEU A 61 -8.24 -7.91 2.79
N TRP A 62 -8.18 -8.84 1.83
CA TRP A 62 -7.36 -10.04 1.95
C TRP A 62 -5.94 -9.72 1.46
N SER A 63 -4.92 -10.08 2.21
CA SER A 63 -3.52 -9.88 1.81
C SER A 63 -2.98 -11.11 1.08
N LYS A 64 -1.84 -10.95 0.40
CA LYS A 64 -1.09 -12.08 -0.18
C LYS A 64 -0.54 -13.06 0.88
N ASP A 65 -0.45 -12.62 2.13
CA ASP A 65 0.12 -13.38 3.24
C ASP A 65 -0.96 -14.10 4.07
N HIS A 66 -2.16 -14.27 3.52
CA HIS A 66 -3.31 -14.91 4.18
C HIS A 66 -3.70 -14.18 5.48
N ILE A 67 -3.64 -12.85 5.48
CA ILE A 67 -4.18 -11.99 6.55
C ILE A 67 -5.38 -11.24 6.00
N ILE A 68 -6.47 -11.22 6.75
CA ILE A 68 -7.64 -10.36 6.47
C ILE A 68 -7.52 -9.12 7.34
N TYR A 69 -7.33 -7.97 6.71
CA TYR A 69 -7.40 -6.68 7.37
C TYR A 69 -8.84 -6.16 7.36
N VAL A 70 -9.38 -5.86 8.53
CA VAL A 70 -10.65 -5.14 8.68
C VAL A 70 -10.32 -3.70 9.01
N LEU A 71 -10.62 -2.79 8.08
CA LEU A 71 -10.40 -1.35 8.25
C LEU A 71 -11.74 -0.70 8.55
N PHE A 72 -11.89 -0.14 9.75
CA PHE A 72 -13.11 0.54 10.16
C PHE A 72 -13.08 2.01 9.76
N ASP A 73 -14.26 2.60 9.54
CA ASP A 73 -14.38 4.01 9.15
C ASP A 73 -13.95 5.00 10.25
N ASP A 74 -13.86 4.54 11.50
CA ASP A 74 -13.34 5.31 12.63
C ASP A 74 -11.80 5.33 12.71
N GLY A 75 -11.12 4.70 11.75
CA GLY A 75 -9.67 4.63 11.67
C GLY A 75 -9.03 3.50 12.50
N THR A 76 -9.82 2.71 13.22
CA THR A 76 -9.33 1.49 13.86
C THR A 76 -9.23 0.34 12.86
N TRP A 77 -8.41 -0.67 13.17
CA TRP A 77 -8.26 -1.84 12.31
C TRP A 77 -7.99 -3.10 13.13
N TRP A 78 -8.45 -4.25 12.61
CA TRP A 78 -8.17 -5.57 13.16
C TRP A 78 -7.56 -6.49 12.08
N GLU A 79 -6.87 -7.53 12.54
CA GLU A 79 -6.34 -8.59 11.69
C GLU A 79 -6.93 -9.95 12.07
N PHE A 80 -7.19 -10.76 11.04
CA PHE A 80 -7.63 -12.14 11.18
C PHE A 80 -6.81 -13.05 10.26
N ALA A 81 -6.56 -14.28 10.70
CA ALA A 81 -6.01 -15.28 9.81
C ALA A 81 -7.01 -15.61 8.69
N GLY A 82 -6.55 -15.55 7.44
CA GLY A 82 -7.30 -15.99 6.28
C GLY A 82 -7.39 -17.51 6.27
N THR A 83 -8.62 -18.03 6.38
CA THR A 83 -8.89 -19.47 6.38
C THR A 83 -9.25 -20.02 5.00
N TYR A 84 -9.21 -19.18 3.96
CA TYR A 84 -9.59 -19.52 2.58
C TYR A 84 -8.38 -19.33 1.64
N TYR A 85 -8.26 -20.25 0.66
CA TYR A 85 -7.20 -20.33 -0.35
C TYR A 85 -7.60 -19.70 -1.69
#